data_AF-G6C407-F1
#
_entry.id   AF-G6C407-F1
#
_cell.length_a   1.000
_cell.length_b   1.000
_cell.length_c   1.000
_cell.angle_alpha   90.00
_cell.angle_beta   90.00
_cell.angle_gamma   90.00
#
_symmetry.space_group_name_H-M   'P 1'
#
loop_
_entity.id
_entity.type
_entity.pdbx_description
1 polymer ?
#
loop_
_entity_poly.entity_id
_entity_poly.type
_entity_poly.pdbx_seq_one_letter_code
_entity_poly.pdbx_strand_id
1 'polypeptide(L)'
;MFCALDYSVADEAISYIISLADEYKIGVYNPQSSEVIYPKNIEILKYRTEDRDDTFTDWYTIENSINTLDSLERGTSNRENAFVTVWFEKNGKDENEYIQCTPNYVKKGFFKSKILIDKYYFEVMIDKKLYQTNVSDKKDLIKLMKEWCWERKNPDVKNYEIIMEL
;
A
#
# COMPACT_ATOMS: atom_id res chain seq x y z
N MET A 1 13.27 -4.08 7.23
CA MET A 1 14.69 -3.69 6.99
C MET A 1 15.19 -4.58 5.87
N PHE A 2 15.70 -3.99 4.79
CA PHE A 2 16.25 -4.73 3.65
C PHE A 2 17.76 -4.56 3.63
N CYS A 3 18.48 -5.62 3.29
CA CYS A 3 19.92 -5.57 3.03
C CYS A 3 20.14 -5.72 1.52
N ALA A 4 20.98 -4.86 0.94
CA ALA A 4 21.37 -4.92 -0.46
C ALA A 4 22.84 -5.34 -0.59
N LEU A 5 23.14 -6.20 -1.56
CA LEU A 5 24.49 -6.63 -1.89
C LEU A 5 24.98 -5.88 -3.13
N ASP A 6 25.90 -4.94 -2.96
CA ASP A 6 26.41 -4.10 -4.05
C ASP A 6 27.45 -4.80 -4.95
N TYR A 7 27.90 -6.00 -4.57
CA TYR A 7 28.93 -6.77 -5.25
C TYR A 7 28.53 -8.24 -5.38
N SER A 8 29.12 -8.93 -6.37
CA SER A 8 28.94 -10.38 -6.54
C SER A 8 29.40 -11.12 -5.29
N VAL A 9 28.52 -11.94 -4.72
CA VAL A 9 28.78 -12.76 -3.54
C VAL A 9 28.78 -14.23 -3.96
N ALA A 10 29.68 -15.04 -3.39
CA ALA A 10 29.71 -16.48 -3.65
C ALA A 10 28.42 -17.16 -3.15
N ASP A 11 27.95 -18.20 -3.86
CA ASP A 11 26.69 -18.91 -3.58
C ASP A 11 26.58 -19.43 -2.14
N GLU A 12 27.70 -19.86 -1.57
CA GLU A 12 27.79 -20.35 -0.18
C GLU A 12 27.52 -19.22 0.83
N ALA A 13 28.03 -18.02 0.56
CA ALA A 13 27.79 -16.84 1.39
C ALA A 13 26.37 -16.29 1.19
N ILE A 14 25.80 -16.38 -0.02
CA ILE A 14 24.39 -16.08 -0.27
C ILE A 14 23.51 -17.04 0.55
N SER A 15 23.77 -18.33 0.50
CA SER A 15 23.01 -19.36 1.26
C SER A 15 23.05 -19.11 2.76
N TYR A 16 24.21 -18.68 3.29
CA TYR A 16 24.35 -18.31 4.69
C TYR A 16 23.56 -17.04 5.04
N ILE A 17 23.64 -16.00 4.21
CA ILE A 17 22.86 -14.76 4.38
C ILE A 17 21.36 -15.06 4.35
N ILE A 18 20.89 -15.96 3.47
CA ILE A 18 19.49 -16.40 3.42
C ILE A 18 19.10 -17.09 4.72
N SER A 19 19.95 -17.98 5.26
CA SER A 19 19.65 -18.67 6.52
C SER A 19 19.50 -17.72 7.71
N LEU A 20 20.34 -16.68 7.79
CA LEU A 20 20.21 -15.63 8.79
C LEU A 20 18.98 -14.76 8.51
N ALA A 21 18.73 -14.43 7.25
CA ALA A 21 17.56 -13.67 6.84
C ALA A 21 16.24 -14.39 7.20
N ASP A 22 16.19 -15.72 7.05
CA ASP A 22 15.08 -16.56 7.52
C ASP A 22 14.98 -16.55 9.06
N GLU A 23 16.09 -16.70 9.79
CA GLU A 23 16.12 -16.69 11.26
C GLU A 23 15.62 -15.36 11.84
N TYR A 24 16.10 -14.24 11.29
CA TYR A 24 15.84 -12.89 11.80
C TYR A 24 14.69 -12.17 11.08
N LYS A 25 14.05 -12.84 10.11
CA LYS A 25 12.97 -12.30 9.29
C LYS A 25 13.35 -11.01 8.54
N ILE A 26 14.48 -11.02 7.82
CA ILE A 26 15.04 -9.87 7.09
C ILE A 26 14.97 -10.10 5.59
N GLY A 27 14.33 -9.21 4.82
CA GLY A 27 14.34 -9.31 3.36
C GLY A 27 15.73 -9.02 2.75
N VAL A 28 16.14 -9.77 1.74
CA VAL A 28 17.40 -9.56 1.01
C VAL A 28 17.10 -9.21 -0.44
N TYR A 29 17.72 -8.13 -0.94
CA TYR A 29 17.56 -7.68 -2.32
C TYR A 29 18.91 -7.66 -3.02
N ASN A 30 19.03 -8.36 -4.16
CA ASN A 30 20.21 -8.24 -5.01
C ASN A 30 19.93 -7.27 -6.17
N PRO A 31 20.46 -6.03 -6.15
CA PRO A 31 20.24 -5.05 -7.21
C PRO A 31 20.86 -5.46 -8.56
N GLN A 32 21.84 -6.37 -8.59
CA GLN A 32 22.52 -6.77 -9.84
C GLN A 32 21.78 -7.87 -10.61
N SER A 33 21.09 -8.78 -9.91
CA SER A 33 20.30 -9.84 -10.55
C SER A 33 18.82 -9.50 -10.66
N SER A 34 18.37 -8.41 -10.01
CA SER A 34 16.94 -8.13 -9.77
C SER A 34 16.21 -9.26 -9.02
N GLU A 35 16.96 -10.24 -8.51
CA GLU A 35 16.42 -11.37 -7.76
C GLU A 35 16.20 -10.90 -6.33
N VAL A 36 14.94 -10.86 -5.93
CA VAL A 36 14.57 -10.57 -4.55
C VAL A 36 14.51 -11.91 -3.81
N ILE A 37 15.40 -12.08 -2.84
CA ILE A 37 15.41 -13.29 -2.03
C ILE A 37 14.55 -13.01 -0.80
N TYR A 38 13.31 -13.44 -0.89
CA TYR A 38 12.38 -13.38 0.21
C TYR A 38 12.63 -14.52 1.17
N PRO A 39 12.81 -14.24 2.46
CA PRO A 39 12.81 -15.30 3.46
C PRO A 39 11.42 -15.94 3.47
N LYS A 40 11.39 -17.26 3.63
CA LYS A 40 10.13 -18.01 3.54
C LYS A 40 9.15 -17.50 4.59
N ASN A 41 7.91 -17.27 4.15
CA ASN A 41 6.77 -16.86 4.96
C ASN A 41 6.87 -15.46 5.58
N ILE A 42 7.71 -14.57 5.04
CA ILE A 42 7.64 -13.14 5.36
C ILE A 42 6.57 -12.46 4.51
N GLU A 43 5.76 -11.64 5.17
CA GLU A 43 4.82 -10.73 4.53
C GLU A 43 5.50 -9.40 4.27
N ILE A 44 5.37 -8.92 3.04
CA ILE A 44 6.06 -7.73 2.57
C ILE A 44 5.02 -6.72 2.15
N LEU A 45 5.14 -5.52 2.73
CA LEU A 45 4.26 -4.41 2.44
C LEU A 45 4.52 -3.88 1.03
N LYS A 46 3.51 -3.98 0.18
CA LYS A 46 3.48 -3.44 -1.18
C LYS A 46 2.57 -2.23 -1.20
N TYR A 47 2.87 -1.28 -2.08
CA TYR A 47 1.94 -0.21 -2.38
C TYR A 47 1.93 0.14 -3.86
N ARG A 48 0.81 0.74 -4.26
CA ARG A 48 0.58 1.32 -5.58
C ARG A 48 -0.07 2.67 -5.43
N THR A 49 0.26 3.56 -6.34
CA THR A 49 -0.41 4.85 -6.55
C THR A 49 -0.73 5.01 -8.03
N GLU A 50 -1.46 6.06 -8.37
CA GLU A 50 -1.78 6.38 -9.77
C GLU A 50 -0.56 6.68 -10.64
N ASP A 51 0.56 7.10 -10.04
CA ASP A 51 1.81 7.46 -10.70
C ASP A 51 2.93 6.42 -10.50
N ARG A 52 2.68 5.38 -9.69
CA ARG A 52 3.67 4.37 -9.35
C ARG A 52 3.08 2.97 -9.38
N ASP A 53 3.70 2.11 -10.18
CA ASP A 53 3.43 0.68 -10.20
C ASP A 53 3.84 -0.01 -8.89
N ASP A 54 3.45 -1.27 -8.76
CA ASP A 54 3.61 -2.09 -7.57
C ASP A 54 5.06 -2.13 -7.08
N THR A 55 5.29 -1.62 -5.87
CA THR A 55 6.63 -1.58 -5.27
C THR A 55 6.58 -1.91 -3.77
N PHE A 56 7.68 -2.43 -3.24
CA PHE A 56 7.88 -2.57 -1.80
C PHE A 56 8.03 -1.19 -1.16
N THR A 57 7.60 -1.06 0.11
CA THR A 57 7.62 0.23 0.79
C THR A 57 7.60 0.12 2.31
N ASP A 58 7.65 1.27 2.98
CA ASP A 58 7.45 1.42 4.41
C ASP A 58 6.24 2.32 4.73
N TRP A 59 5.86 2.34 6.01
CA TRP A 59 4.77 3.18 6.48
C TRP A 59 5.00 4.67 6.20
N TYR A 60 6.24 5.15 6.33
CA TYR A 60 6.55 6.57 6.13
C TYR A 60 6.24 7.03 4.70
N THR A 61 6.57 6.20 3.72
CA THR A 61 6.27 6.45 2.30
C THR A 61 4.77 6.42 2.02
N ILE A 62 4.05 5.47 2.63
CA ILE A 62 2.58 5.38 2.53
C ILE A 62 1.94 6.63 3.16
N GLU A 63 2.36 7.03 4.36
CA GLU A 63 1.86 8.20 5.07
C GLU A 63 2.11 9.48 4.26
N ASN A 64 3.30 9.64 3.67
CA ASN A 64 3.59 10.75 2.76
C ASN A 64 2.66 10.76 1.54
N SER A 65 2.39 9.59 0.96
CA SER A 65 1.47 9.46 -0.18
C SER A 65 0.03 9.83 0.21
N ILE A 66 -0.44 9.42 1.39
CA ILE A 66 -1.77 9.81 1.90
C ILE A 66 -1.82 11.32 2.17
N ASN A 67 -0.75 11.90 2.70
CA ASN A 67 -0.68 13.33 2.96
C ASN A 67 -0.79 14.18 1.69
N THR A 68 -0.30 13.68 0.55
CA THR A 68 -0.36 14.34 -0.76
C THR A 68 -1.55 13.93 -1.62
N LEU A 69 -2.45 13.07 -1.11
CA LEU A 69 -3.63 12.53 -1.82
C LEU A 69 -4.56 13.62 -2.37
N ASP A 70 -4.52 14.82 -1.78
CA ASP A 70 -5.32 15.99 -2.16
C ASP A 70 -4.58 17.00 -3.05
N SER A 71 -3.35 16.70 -3.47
CA SER A 71 -2.57 17.56 -4.35
C SER A 71 -3.26 17.79 -5.69
N LEU A 72 -3.18 19.04 -6.19
CA LEU A 72 -3.68 19.43 -7.52
C LEU A 72 -2.94 18.72 -8.67
N GLU A 73 -1.74 18.24 -8.39
CA GLU A 73 -0.81 17.61 -9.34
C GLU A 73 -0.97 16.09 -9.36
N ARG A 74 -1.76 15.51 -8.45
CA ARG A 74 -1.96 14.07 -8.39
C ARG A 74 -3.01 13.63 -9.41
N GLY A 75 -2.69 12.66 -10.26
CA GLY A 75 -3.59 12.19 -11.33
C GLY A 75 -3.84 13.22 -12.45
N THR A 76 -2.77 13.80 -13.03
CA THR A 76 -2.74 14.96 -13.95
C THR A 76 -3.58 14.89 -15.25
N SER A 77 -4.45 13.91 -15.45
CA SER A 77 -5.50 13.97 -16.50
C SER A 77 -6.86 13.41 -16.10
N ASN A 78 -6.96 12.68 -14.99
CA ASN A 78 -8.21 12.17 -14.41
C ASN A 78 -8.11 12.28 -12.89
N ARG A 79 -8.58 13.41 -12.36
CA ARG A 79 -8.57 13.70 -10.91
C ARG A 79 -9.35 12.65 -10.11
N GLU A 80 -10.28 11.93 -10.75
CA GLU A 80 -11.06 10.83 -10.16
C GLU A 80 -10.25 9.54 -9.97
N ASN A 81 -8.98 9.51 -10.39
CA ASN A 81 -8.14 8.30 -10.36
C ASN A 81 -6.98 8.37 -9.35
N ALA A 82 -6.91 9.37 -8.46
CA ALA A 82 -5.88 9.38 -7.42
C ALA A 82 -6.20 8.32 -6.36
N PHE A 83 -5.23 7.48 -5.98
CA PHE A 83 -5.45 6.45 -4.97
C PHE A 83 -4.17 6.05 -4.26
N VAL A 84 -4.28 5.45 -3.08
CA VAL A 84 -3.19 4.69 -2.45
C VAL A 84 -3.74 3.32 -2.12
N THR A 85 -3.17 2.29 -2.73
CA THR A 85 -3.53 0.88 -2.47
C THR A 85 -2.35 0.22 -1.79
N VAL A 86 -2.63 -0.58 -0.75
CA VAL A 86 -1.62 -1.26 0.04
C VAL A 86 -2.06 -2.70 0.27
N TRP A 87 -1.13 -3.63 0.06
CA TRP A 87 -1.35 -5.06 0.27
C TRP A 87 -0.09 -5.73 0.79
N PHE A 88 -0.21 -7.01 1.16
CA PHE A 88 0.94 -7.83 1.52
C PHE A 88 1.23 -8.86 0.43
N GLU A 89 2.50 -9.05 0.15
CA GLU A 89 3.01 -10.14 -0.67
C GLU A 89 3.71 -11.15 0.24
N LYS A 90 3.46 -12.45 0.02
CA LYS A 90 4.07 -13.53 0.78
C LYS A 90 4.53 -14.63 -0.16
N ASN A 91 5.80 -15.01 -0.04
CA ASN A 91 6.43 -16.02 -0.91
C ASN A 91 6.28 -15.71 -2.42
N GLY A 92 6.39 -14.43 -2.80
CA GLY A 92 6.27 -13.99 -4.20
C GLY A 92 4.83 -14.06 -4.76
N LYS A 93 3.82 -14.12 -3.89
CA LYS A 93 2.41 -14.10 -4.26
C LYS A 93 1.70 -13.00 -3.49
N ASP A 94 0.90 -12.20 -4.20
CA ASP A 94 0.02 -11.24 -3.57
C ASP A 94 -1.01 -11.98 -2.70
N GLU A 95 -1.25 -11.45 -1.50
CA GLU A 95 -2.42 -11.82 -0.73
C GLU A 95 -3.67 -11.27 -1.41
N ASN A 96 -4.80 -11.97 -1.28
CA ASN A 96 -6.06 -11.55 -1.89
C ASN A 96 -6.68 -10.32 -1.19
N GLU A 97 -6.08 -9.87 -0.10
CA GLU A 97 -6.56 -8.79 0.74
C GLU A 97 -5.76 -7.51 0.49
N TYR A 98 -6.46 -6.39 0.40
CA TYR A 98 -5.84 -5.07 0.28
C TYR A 98 -6.71 -4.03 0.97
N ILE A 99 -6.08 -2.90 1.28
CA ILE A 99 -6.79 -1.67 1.61
C ILE A 99 -6.47 -0.59 0.60
N GLN A 100 -7.41 0.30 0.35
CA GLN A 100 -7.25 1.40 -0.58
C GLN A 100 -7.88 2.66 -0.02
N CYS A 101 -7.29 3.81 -0.33
CA CYS A 101 -7.93 5.09 -0.10
C CYS A 101 -7.93 5.98 -1.33
N THR A 102 -9.07 6.65 -1.53
CA THR A 102 -9.37 7.46 -2.71
C THR A 102 -10.02 8.77 -2.26
N PRO A 103 -9.55 9.94 -2.71
CA PRO A 103 -10.19 11.21 -2.39
C PRO A 103 -11.53 11.35 -3.11
N ASN A 104 -12.57 11.78 -2.39
CA ASN A 104 -13.87 12.09 -2.95
C ASN A 104 -14.00 13.60 -3.18
N TYR A 105 -13.81 14.01 -4.44
CA TYR A 105 -13.89 15.40 -4.84
C TYR A 105 -15.35 15.86 -5.01
N VAL A 106 -15.67 17.03 -4.47
CA VAL A 106 -16.95 17.68 -4.76
C VAL A 106 -17.02 18.02 -6.25
N LYS A 107 -18.04 17.51 -6.94
CA LYS A 107 -18.31 17.83 -8.36
C LYS A 107 -18.23 19.35 -8.57
N LYS A 108 -17.42 19.78 -9.55
CA LYS A 108 -17.29 21.19 -9.91
C LYS A 108 -18.63 21.72 -10.43
N GLY A 109 -19.27 22.60 -9.67
CA GLY A 109 -20.27 23.52 -10.22
C GLY A 109 -19.59 24.59 -11.09
N PHE A 110 -20.35 25.21 -12.01
CA PHE A 110 -19.88 26.17 -13.03
C PHE A 110 -19.05 27.37 -12.54
N PHE A 111 -18.89 27.59 -11.23
CA PHE A 111 -18.17 28.74 -10.64
C PHE A 111 -17.12 28.39 -9.57
N LYS A 112 -16.81 27.11 -9.31
CA LYS A 112 -15.84 26.75 -8.26
C LYS A 112 -14.42 26.63 -8.80
N SER A 113 -13.54 27.56 -8.39
CA SER A 113 -12.11 27.58 -8.73
C SER A 113 -11.21 26.76 -7.78
N LYS A 114 -11.68 26.46 -6.56
CA LYS A 114 -10.96 25.65 -5.57
C LYS A 114 -11.38 24.18 -5.63
N ILE A 115 -10.40 23.28 -5.60
CA ILE A 115 -10.65 21.85 -5.34
C ILE A 115 -11.12 21.73 -3.89
N LEU A 116 -12.26 21.10 -3.70
CA LEU A 116 -12.81 20.80 -2.38
C LEU A 116 -12.96 19.28 -2.29
N ILE A 117 -12.26 18.69 -1.35
CA ILE A 117 -12.48 17.29 -0.97
C ILE A 117 -13.54 17.30 0.12
N ASP A 118 -14.57 16.50 -0.08
CA ASP A 118 -15.64 16.33 0.91
C ASP A 118 -15.21 15.30 1.96
N LYS A 119 -14.68 14.18 1.48
CA LYS A 119 -14.35 12.99 2.25
C LYS A 119 -13.36 12.12 1.49
N TYR A 120 -12.94 11.02 2.10
CA TYR A 120 -12.13 9.99 1.50
C TYR A 120 -12.91 8.68 1.52
N TYR A 121 -12.87 7.94 0.42
CA TYR A 121 -13.27 6.55 0.44
C TYR A 121 -12.14 5.73 1.07
N PHE A 122 -12.50 4.90 2.04
CA PHE A 122 -11.64 3.87 2.58
C PHE A 122 -12.24 2.52 2.20
N GLU A 123 -11.45 1.73 1.49
CA GLU A 123 -11.87 0.51 0.82
C GLU A 123 -11.05 -0.66 1.34
N VAL A 124 -11.72 -1.79 1.57
CA VAL A 124 -11.12 -2.99 2.17
C VAL A 124 -11.58 -4.20 1.37
N MET A 125 -10.65 -4.90 0.74
CA MET A 125 -10.90 -6.18 0.07
C MET A 125 -10.59 -7.31 1.03
N ILE A 126 -11.61 -8.07 1.42
CA ILE A 126 -11.48 -9.29 2.24
C ILE A 126 -12.43 -10.34 1.67
N ASP A 127 -11.99 -11.60 1.58
CA ASP A 127 -12.81 -12.72 1.11
C ASP A 127 -13.56 -12.44 -0.21
N LYS A 128 -12.87 -11.80 -1.17
CA LYS A 128 -13.42 -11.41 -2.49
C LYS A 128 -14.56 -10.40 -2.45
N LYS A 129 -14.75 -9.72 -1.33
CA LYS A 129 -15.72 -8.64 -1.17
C LYS A 129 -15.01 -7.33 -0.94
N LEU A 130 -15.41 -6.32 -1.71
CA LEU A 130 -14.93 -4.96 -1.55
C LEU A 130 -15.91 -4.17 -0.68
N TYR A 131 -15.46 -3.84 0.53
CA TYR A 131 -16.16 -3.01 1.49
C TYR A 131 -15.69 -1.56 1.35
N GLN A 132 -16.59 -0.60 1.47
CA GLN A 132 -16.27 0.83 1.40
C GLN A 132 -16.94 1.59 2.55
N THR A 133 -16.21 2.56 3.11
CA THR A 133 -16.76 3.57 4.01
C THR A 133 -16.25 4.97 3.65
N ASN A 134 -16.93 5.98 4.18
CA ASN A 134 -16.54 7.37 4.05
C ASN A 134 -15.79 7.84 5.30
N VAL A 135 -14.64 8.47 5.11
CA VAL A 135 -13.82 9.05 6.17
C VAL A 135 -13.66 10.55 5.92
N SER A 136 -14.15 11.39 6.83
CA SER A 136 -14.12 12.85 6.63
C SER A 136 -12.79 13.49 7.00
N ASP A 137 -12.09 12.96 8.02
CA ASP A 137 -10.81 13.50 8.48
C ASP A 137 -9.64 12.68 7.93
N LYS A 138 -8.66 13.36 7.31
CA LYS A 138 -7.44 12.72 6.79
C LYS A 138 -6.63 12.03 7.91
N LYS A 139 -6.64 12.56 9.13
CA LYS A 139 -5.97 11.93 10.29
C LYS A 139 -6.60 10.59 10.64
N ASP A 140 -7.92 10.50 10.58
CA ASP A 140 -8.63 9.23 10.80
C ASP A 140 -8.33 8.24 9.68
N LEU A 141 -8.21 8.71 8.43
CA LEU A 141 -7.80 7.88 7.30
C LEU A 141 -6.37 7.33 7.50
N ILE A 142 -5.43 8.19 7.87
CA ILE A 142 -4.03 7.80 8.18
C ILE A 142 -4.02 6.76 9.31
N LYS A 143 -4.84 6.97 10.36
CA LYS A 143 -4.96 6.02 11.46
C LYS A 143 -5.45 4.64 10.98
N LEU A 144 -6.53 4.58 10.20
CA LEU A 144 -7.06 3.32 9.66
C LEU A 144 -6.02 2.58 8.80
N MET A 145 -5.36 3.31 7.90
CA MET A 145 -4.28 2.75 7.07
C MET A 145 -3.13 2.21 7.93
N LYS A 146 -2.73 2.95 8.97
CA LYS A 146 -1.64 2.55 9.88
C LYS A 146 -1.97 1.32 10.69
N GLU A 147 -3.19 1.24 11.23
CA GLU A 147 -3.66 0.10 12.02
C GLU A 147 -3.53 -1.21 11.24
N TRP A 148 -3.80 -1.19 9.93
CA TRP A 148 -3.62 -2.35 9.07
C TRP A 148 -2.16 -2.57 8.66
N CYS A 149 -1.51 -1.56 8.07
CA CYS A 149 -0.18 -1.69 7.48
C CYS A 149 0.92 -1.98 8.51
N TRP A 150 0.83 -1.36 9.68
CA TRP A 150 1.88 -1.39 10.70
C TRP A 150 1.48 -2.22 11.92
N GLU A 151 0.25 -2.03 12.41
CA GLU A 151 -0.21 -2.67 13.64
C GLU A 151 -0.87 -4.04 13.40
N ARG A 152 -1.04 -4.44 12.12
CA ARG A 152 -1.58 -5.73 11.69
C ARG A 152 -2.99 -6.00 12.26
N LYS A 153 -3.78 -4.95 12.41
CA LYS A 153 -5.18 -5.02 12.87
C LYS A 153 -6.10 -5.10 11.66
N ASN A 154 -6.98 -6.08 11.65
CA ASN A 154 -7.99 -6.20 10.62
C ASN A 154 -9.02 -5.05 10.76
N PRO A 155 -9.47 -4.44 9.65
CA PRO A 155 -10.47 -3.38 9.70
C PRO A 155 -11.83 -3.95 10.17
N ASP A 156 -12.55 -3.20 11.01
CA ASP A 156 -13.93 -3.56 11.36
C ASP A 156 -14.90 -3.09 10.27
N VAL A 157 -15.21 -3.99 9.34
CA VAL A 157 -16.04 -3.70 8.15
C VAL A 157 -17.54 -3.89 8.37
N LYS A 158 -18.01 -4.19 9.59
CA LYS A 158 -19.42 -4.53 9.86
C LYS A 158 -20.43 -3.47 9.40
N ASN A 159 -20.03 -2.21 9.43
CA ASN A 159 -20.87 -1.07 9.06
C ASN A 159 -20.47 -0.47 7.70
N TYR A 160 -19.62 -1.16 6.93
CA TYR A 160 -19.18 -0.68 5.62
C TYR A 160 -20.16 -1.18 4.55
N GLU A 161 -20.29 -0.41 3.49
CA GLU A 161 -21.09 -0.78 2.33
C GLU A 161 -20.34 -1.80 1.49
N ILE A 162 -21.00 -2.86 1.03
CA ILE A 162 -20.41 -3.79 0.05
C ILE A 162 -20.65 -3.19 -1.34
N ILE A 163 -19.58 -2.81 -2.02
CA ILE A 163 -19.67 -2.18 -3.35
C ILE A 163 -19.38 -3.17 -4.49
N MET A 164 -18.75 -4.32 -4.20
CA MET A 164 -18.46 -5.37 -5.18
C MET A 164 -18.27 -6.74 -4.51
N GLU A 165 -18.67 -7.81 -5.21
CA GLU A 165 -18.34 -9.21 -4.90
C GLU A 165 -17.71 -9.86 -6.14
N LEU A 166 -16.57 -10.54 -5.99
CA LEU A 166 -15.75 -11.14 -7.07
C LEU A 166 -15.86 -12.68 -7.15
#